data_AF-A0A1C4KI29-F1
#
_entry.id   AF-A0A1C4KI29-F1
#
_cell.length_a   1.000
_cell.length_b   1.000
_cell.length_c   1.000
_cell.angle_alpha   90.00
_cell.angle_beta   90.00
_cell.angle_gamma   90.00
#
_symmetry.space_group_name_H-M   'P 1'
#
loop_
_entity.id
_entity.type
_entity.pdbx_description
1 polymer ?
#
loop_
_entity_poly.entity_id
_entity_poly.type
_entity_poly.pdbx_seq_one_letter_code
_entity_poly.pdbx_strand_id
1 'polypeptide(L)' 'MTAADVELQIACETTRKALARTNSPSDRIAYANDLFLLTHPEACSTGADYPGFDAWIAQQQNLNTAARRTR' A
#
# COMPACT_ATOMS: atom_id res chain seq x y z
N MET A 1 22.52 -13.25 -11.90
CA MET A 1 21.76 -12.07 -11.48
C MET A 1 21.12 -11.47 -12.71
N THR A 2 19.79 -11.52 -12.77
CA THR A 2 18.97 -11.01 -13.88
C THR A 2 18.75 -9.50 -13.75
N ALA A 3 18.22 -8.85 -14.79
CA ALA A 3 17.82 -7.44 -14.71
C ALA A 3 16.75 -7.22 -13.61
N ALA A 4 15.79 -8.13 -13.48
CA ALA A 4 14.75 -8.08 -12.45
C ALA A 4 15.34 -8.20 -11.03
N ASP A 5 16.37 -9.04 -10.83
CA ASP A 5 17.05 -9.14 -9.53
C ASP A 5 17.74 -7.82 -9.14
N VAL A 6 18.34 -7.13 -10.12
CA VAL A 6 18.99 -5.83 -9.91
C VAL A 6 17.96 -4.76 -9.57
N GLU A 7 16.84 -4.72 -10.30
CA GLU A 7 15.75 -3.77 -10.04
C GLU A 7 15.15 -3.96 -8.64
N LEU A 8 14.90 -5.21 -8.25
CA LEU A 8 14.43 -5.55 -6.90
C LEU A 8 15.42 -5.09 -5.84
N GLN A 9 16.72 -5.34 -6.05
CA GLN A 9 17.75 -4.90 -5.12
C GLN A 9 17.80 -3.37 -5.00
N ILE A 10 17.73 -2.64 -6.12
CA ILE A 10 17.68 -1.18 -6.13
C ILE A 10 16.47 -0.66 -5.36
N ALA A 11 15.28 -1.24 -5.57
CA ALA A 11 14.06 -0.88 -4.86
C ALA A 11 14.23 -1.09 -3.35
N CYS A 12 14.71 -2.26 -2.93
CA CYS A 12 14.94 -2.57 -1.52
C CYS A 12 15.94 -1.61 -0.86
N GLU A 13 17.07 -1.33 -1.50
CA GLU A 13 18.07 -0.39 -0.96
C GLU A 13 17.54 1.03 -0.86
N THR A 14 16.75 1.46 -1.84
CA THR A 14 16.13 2.79 -1.85
C THR A 14 15.15 2.93 -0.68
N THR A 15 14.27 1.96 -0.48
CA THR A 15 13.29 1.98 0.62
C THR A 15 13.97 1.90 1.99
N ARG A 16 15.03 1.09 2.15
CA ARG A 16 15.83 1.06 3.39
C ARG A 16 16.45 2.42 3.72
N LYS A 17 16.99 3.12 2.72
CA LYS A 17 17.58 4.46 2.90
C LYS A 17 16.51 5.49 3.28
N ALA A 18 15.32 5.42 2.67
CA ALA A 18 14.19 6.29 3.00
C ALA A 18 13.71 6.06 4.44
N LEU A 19 13.51 4.79 4.83
CA LEU A 19 13.14 4.40 6.20
C LEU A 19 14.15 4.90 7.24
N ALA A 20 15.44 4.78 6.97
CA ALA A 20 16.50 5.23 7.88
C ALA A 20 16.51 6.77 8.09
N ARG A 21 15.97 7.54 7.14
CA ARG A 21 15.96 9.00 7.18
C ARG A 21 14.62 9.60 7.59
N THR A 22 13.57 8.80 7.73
CA THR A 22 12.25 9.32 8.12
C THR A 22 12.08 9.37 9.64
N ASN A 23 11.52 10.48 10.11
CA ASN A 23 11.20 10.71 11.52
C ASN A 23 9.70 10.57 11.81
N SER A 24 8.86 10.50 10.78
CA SER A 24 7.41 10.31 10.93
C SER A 24 7.10 8.85 11.26
N PRO A 25 6.42 8.54 12.39
CA PRO A 25 6.05 7.17 12.72
C PRO A 25 5.17 6.50 11.66
N SER A 26 4.28 7.25 10.99
CA SER A 26 3.45 6.70 9.90
C SER A 26 4.30 6.26 8.72
N ASP A 27 5.27 7.09 8.35
CA ASP A 27 6.11 6.83 7.17
C ASP A 27 7.06 5.67 7.44
N ARG A 28 7.51 5.50 8.70
CA ARG A 28 8.29 4.33 9.10
C ARG A 28 7.52 3.04 8.89
N ILE A 29 6.23 3.02 9.23
CA ILE A 29 5.36 1.87 9.02
C ILE A 29 5.16 1.63 7.52
N ALA A 30 4.89 2.68 6.75
CA ALA A 30 4.74 2.58 5.31
C ALA A 30 5.98 1.96 4.64
N TYR A 31 7.17 2.50 4.88
CA TYR A 31 8.40 1.97 4.30
C TYR A 31 8.74 0.55 4.78
N ALA A 32 8.39 0.18 6.02
CA ALA A 32 8.57 -1.18 6.51
C ALA A 32 7.65 -2.16 5.76
N ASN A 33 6.39 -1.78 5.52
CA ASN A 33 5.45 -2.56 4.72
C ASN A 33 5.91 -2.67 3.27
N ASP A 34 6.40 -1.59 2.67
CA ASP A 34 6.93 -1.60 1.31
C ASP A 34 8.12 -2.56 1.18
N LEU A 35 9.04 -2.57 2.14
CA LEU A 35 10.16 -3.52 2.17
C LEU A 35 9.69 -4.97 2.24
N PHE A 36 8.67 -5.24 3.06
CA PHE A 36 8.08 -6.57 3.15
C PHE A 36 7.48 -6.99 1.81
N LEU A 37 6.64 -6.14 1.20
CA LEU A 37 5.96 -6.44 -0.07
C LEU A 37 6.92 -6.55 -1.27
N LEU A 38 8.02 -5.79 -1.29
CA LEU A 38 9.06 -5.95 -2.31
C LEU A 38 9.67 -7.35 -2.29
N THR A 39 9.83 -7.93 -1.10
CA THR A 39 10.47 -9.24 -0.91
C THR A 39 9.49 -10.41 -0.87
N HIS A 40 8.19 -10.12 -0.71
CA HIS A 40 7.10 -11.09 -0.60
C HIS A 40 5.91 -10.59 -1.44
N PRO A 41 6.05 -10.52 -2.78
CA PRO A 41 4.99 -10.00 -3.64
C PRO A 41 3.69 -10.82 -3.55
N GLU A 42 3.78 -12.11 -3.20
CA GLU A 42 2.64 -12.99 -2.97
C GLU A 42 1.78 -12.59 -1.75
N ALA A 43 2.34 -11.80 -0.84
CA ALA A 43 1.61 -11.27 0.31
C ALA A 43 0.79 -10.00 -0.04
N CYS A 44 0.92 -9.49 -1.27
CA CYS A 44 0.13 -8.36 -1.73
C CYS A 44 -1.32 -8.80 -1.99
N SER A 45 -2.24 -8.29 -1.18
CA SER A 45 -3.67 -8.51 -1.42
C SER A 45 -4.11 -7.84 -2.73
N THR A 46 -4.97 -8.56 -3.45
CA THR A 46 -5.59 -8.15 -4.70
C THR A 46 -7.09 -7.93 -4.50
N GLY A 47 -7.78 -7.45 -5.54
CA GLY A 47 -9.24 -7.36 -5.50
C GLY A 47 -9.94 -8.71 -5.29
N ALA A 48 -9.28 -9.83 -5.65
CA ALA A 48 -9.83 -11.16 -5.42
C ALA A 48 -9.90 -11.54 -3.93
N ASP A 49 -9.04 -10.95 -3.09
CA ASP A 49 -9.01 -11.20 -1.63
C ASP A 49 -10.15 -10.47 -0.90
N TYR A 50 -10.79 -9.51 -1.55
CA TYR A 50 -11.87 -8.70 -1.00
C TYR A 50 -13.09 -8.67 -1.93
N PRO A 51 -13.77 -9.81 -2.14
CA PRO A 51 -14.93 -9.87 -3.01
C PRO A 51 -16.04 -8.94 -2.51
N GLY A 52 -16.56 -8.10 -3.40
CA GLY A 52 -17.62 -7.14 -3.09
C GLY A 52 -17.16 -5.84 -2.41
N PHE A 53 -15.85 -5.67 -2.17
CA PHE A 53 -15.31 -4.46 -1.56
C PHE A 53 -15.60 -3.21 -2.37
N ASP A 54 -15.50 -3.27 -3.71
CA ASP A 54 -15.82 -2.15 -4.59
C ASP A 54 -17.28 -1.69 -4.43
N ALA A 55 -18.22 -2.65 -4.38
CA ALA A 55 -19.63 -2.36 -4.16
C ALA A 55 -19.88 -1.76 -2.77
N TRP A 56 -19.19 -2.26 -1.75
CA TRP A 56 -19.25 -1.72 -0.40
C TRP A 56 -18.70 -0.29 -0.33
N ILE A 57 -17.53 0.00 -0.93
CA ILE A 57 -16.96 1.35 -1.00
C ILE A 57 -17.91 2.31 -1.72
N ALA A 58 -18.49 1.90 -2.85
CA ALA A 58 -19.47 2.71 -3.57
C ALA A 58 -20.70 3.04 -2.70
N GLN A 59 -21.19 2.07 -1.92
CA GLN A 59 -22.25 2.31 -0.96
C GLN A 59 -21.84 3.34 0.10
N GLN A 60 -20.64 3.23 0.69
CA GLN A 60 -20.16 4.17 1.69
C GLN A 60 -20.01 5.59 1.13
N GLN A 61 -19.56 5.75 -0.11
CA GLN A 61 -19.45 7.04 -0.77
C GLN A 61 -20.84 7.70 -0.99
N ASN A 62 -21.83 6.89 -1.38
CA ASN A 62 -23.21 7.35 -1.54
C ASN A 62 -23.81 7.83 -0.21
N LEU A 63 -23.61 7.07 0.88
CA LEU A 63 -24.07 7.43 2.22
C LEU A 63 -23.45 8.75 2.69
N ASN A 64 -22.14 8.92 2.52
CA ASN A 64 -21.44 10.15 2.88
C ASN A 64 -21.93 11.35 2.06
N THR A 65 -22.20 11.15 0.76
CA THR A 65 -22.73 12.20 -0.10
C THR A 65 -24.14 12.61 0.32
N ALA A 66 -25.01 11.65 0.64
CA ALA A 66 -26.36 11.92 1.14
C ALA A 66 -26.32 12.71 2.47
N ALA A 67 -25.48 12.29 3.42
CA ALA A 67 -25.34 12.95 4.72
C ALA A 67 -24.87 14.42 4.61
N ARG A 68 -24.02 14.74 3.63
CA ARG A 68 -23.56 16.12 3.37
C ARG A 68 -24.65 17.01 2.79
N ARG A 69 -25.60 16.45 2.04
CA ARG A 69 -26.70 17.21 1.42
C ARG A 69 -27.81 17.56 2.42
N THR A 70 -27.91 16.81 3.52
CA THR A 70 -28.91 17.00 4.57
C THR A 70 -28.43 17.91 5.71
N ARG A 71 -27.26 18.54 5.57
CA ARG A 71 -26.65 19.44 6.55
C ARG A 71 -26.61 20.86 6.02
#